data_AF-X1G042-F1
#
_entry.id   AF-X1G042-F1
#
_cell.length_a   1.000
_cell.length_b   1.000
_cell.length_c   1.000
_cell.angle_alpha   90.00
_cell.angle_beta   90.00
_cell.angle_gamma   90.00
#
_symmetry.space_group_name_H-M   'P 1'
#
loop_
_entity.id
_entity.type
_entity.pdbx_description
1 polymer ?
#
loop_
_entity_poly.entity_id
_entity_poly.type
_entity_poly.pdbx_seq_one_letter_code
_entity_poly.pdbx_strand_id
1 'polypeptide(L)'
;LIGIIERLISNFTDNRSGLPDLIVYDDKSFFFSEVKSAKDKISEKQREWHDFLSKTLGSKVEIFLINHTDSQIKKIEALNTPKTKEITVSFGDSSSKKREQAIRFMQEQESYFLAGKEKERIYGAKFVITEDDIEKLYTILNLTSGWKTQKIEIDGEIIKSTKLRNSLWCLREKVKQGASLDYCKRREYDNKPNKFGCRNFYLHELENEEWQDYGYVDTVKGEWIFDHKKINEKIEEEISRVKYCPLFDVKKIRRLVKEIPQKIDPKIDKDWGLISNDYKTWFWHENRWLDTFGA
;
A
#
# COMPACT_ATOMS: atom_id res chain seq x y z
N LEU A 1 -1.45 26.28 -9.42
CA LEU A 1 -1.34 25.99 -10.87
C LEU A 1 -0.03 25.29 -11.24
N ILE A 2 1.15 25.82 -10.86
CA ILE A 2 2.46 25.22 -11.17
C ILE A 2 2.56 23.73 -10.78
N GLY A 3 2.19 23.38 -9.54
CA GLY A 3 2.25 21.96 -9.10
C GLY A 3 1.32 21.01 -9.87
N ILE A 4 0.20 21.51 -10.43
CA ILE A 4 -0.68 20.71 -11.31
C ILE A 4 0.05 20.39 -12.61
N ILE A 5 0.72 21.39 -13.19
CA ILE A 5 1.50 21.24 -14.43
C ILE A 5 2.68 20.29 -14.20
N GLU A 6 3.41 20.44 -13.09
CA GLU A 6 4.51 19.53 -12.73
C GLU A 6 4.05 18.08 -12.59
N ARG A 7 2.89 17.85 -11.93
CA ARG A 7 2.28 16.52 -11.81
C ARG A 7 1.96 15.95 -13.19
N LEU A 8 1.33 16.74 -14.06
CA LEU A 8 0.99 16.32 -15.42
C LEU A 8 2.24 15.97 -16.23
N ILE A 9 3.31 16.78 -16.16
CA ILE A 9 4.55 16.52 -16.88
C ILE A 9 5.24 15.24 -16.38
N SER A 10 5.21 14.98 -15.06
CA SER A 10 5.91 13.83 -14.47
C SER A 10 5.43 12.47 -14.99
N ASN A 11 4.17 12.35 -15.37
CA ASN A 11 3.59 11.17 -16.02
C ASN A 11 2.25 11.54 -16.65
N PHE A 12 2.29 12.11 -17.86
CA PHE A 12 1.11 12.64 -18.51
C PHE A 12 0.06 11.57 -18.80
N THR A 13 0.49 10.38 -19.22
CA THR A 13 -0.39 9.25 -19.55
C THR A 13 -1.30 8.88 -18.38
N ASP A 14 -0.74 8.81 -17.18
CA ASP A 14 -1.49 8.41 -15.99
C ASP A 14 -2.22 9.57 -15.32
N ASN A 15 -1.60 10.76 -15.29
CA ASN A 15 -2.09 11.91 -14.54
C ASN A 15 -3.08 12.79 -15.29
N ARG A 16 -3.21 12.68 -16.62
CA ARG A 16 -4.14 13.51 -17.42
C ARG A 16 -5.62 13.31 -17.07
N SER A 17 -5.96 12.21 -16.41
CA SER A 17 -7.34 11.87 -16.04
C SER A 17 -7.53 11.95 -14.53
N GLY A 18 -8.69 12.45 -14.11
CA GLY A 18 -9.12 12.47 -12.71
C GLY A 18 -8.98 13.82 -11.99
N LEU A 19 -8.55 14.88 -12.70
CA LEU A 19 -8.67 16.24 -12.17
C LEU A 19 -10.16 16.56 -11.91
N PRO A 20 -10.50 17.29 -10.82
CA PRO A 20 -11.89 17.64 -10.52
C PRO A 20 -12.61 18.32 -11.68
N ASP A 21 -13.88 17.98 -11.86
CA ASP A 21 -14.71 18.41 -12.99
C ASP A 21 -14.83 19.94 -13.10
N LEU A 22 -14.85 20.64 -11.97
CA LEU A 22 -15.07 22.08 -11.88
C LEU A 22 -13.95 22.77 -11.10
N ILE A 23 -13.66 24.00 -11.52
CA ILE A 23 -12.91 24.99 -10.74
C ILE A 23 -13.88 26.11 -10.43
N VAL A 24 -14.13 26.34 -9.14
CA VAL A 24 -15.06 27.36 -8.65
C VAL A 24 -14.24 28.48 -8.03
N TYR A 25 -14.46 29.71 -8.48
CA TYR A 25 -13.78 30.87 -7.93
C TYR A 25 -14.69 32.10 -7.92
N ASP A 26 -14.50 32.92 -6.89
CA ASP A 26 -15.00 34.29 -6.78
C ASP A 26 -13.95 35.15 -6.06
N ASP A 27 -14.29 36.39 -5.71
CA ASP A 27 -13.36 37.31 -5.02
C ASP A 27 -12.97 36.84 -3.60
N LYS A 28 -13.64 35.83 -3.05
CA LYS A 28 -13.49 35.38 -1.66
C LYS A 28 -13.05 33.93 -1.52
N SER A 29 -13.20 33.13 -2.56
CA SER A 29 -13.06 31.68 -2.51
C SER A 29 -12.52 31.12 -3.81
N PHE A 30 -11.69 30.09 -3.69
CA PHE A 30 -11.17 29.32 -4.80
C PHE A 30 -11.11 27.85 -4.37
N PHE A 31 -11.80 26.98 -5.09
CA PHE A 31 -11.81 25.55 -4.80
C PHE A 31 -12.08 24.70 -6.04
N PHE A 32 -11.66 23.44 -5.97
CA PHE A 32 -11.99 22.45 -6.98
C PHE A 32 -13.24 21.69 -6.56
N SER A 33 -14.13 21.39 -7.50
CA SER A 33 -15.33 20.61 -7.23
C SER A 33 -15.44 19.41 -8.18
N GLU A 34 -15.54 18.23 -7.61
CA GLU A 34 -15.79 16.98 -8.34
C GLU A 34 -17.27 16.65 -8.28
N VAL A 35 -17.92 16.54 -9.43
CA VAL A 35 -19.37 16.33 -9.55
C VAL A 35 -19.65 14.85 -9.76
N LYS A 36 -20.47 14.26 -8.89
CA LYS A 36 -20.86 12.84 -8.99
C LYS A 36 -22.36 12.66 -8.97
N SER A 37 -22.87 11.82 -9.89
CA SER A 37 -24.25 11.36 -9.86
C SER A 37 -24.44 10.24 -8.83
N ALA A 38 -25.71 9.93 -8.52
CA ALA A 38 -26.12 8.93 -7.53
C ALA A 38 -25.67 7.47 -7.78
N LYS A 39 -24.91 7.17 -8.82
CA LYS A 39 -24.32 5.84 -9.05
C LYS A 39 -22.83 5.91 -9.35
N ASP A 40 -22.29 7.12 -9.51
CA ASP A 40 -20.90 7.33 -9.87
C ASP A 40 -20.01 7.32 -8.64
N LYS A 41 -18.94 6.54 -8.72
CA LYS A 41 -17.93 6.51 -7.67
C LYS A 41 -16.77 7.41 -8.10
N ILE A 42 -16.12 8.01 -7.12
CA ILE A 42 -14.82 8.63 -7.32
C ILE A 42 -13.85 7.51 -7.71
N SER A 43 -13.25 7.65 -8.89
CA SER A 43 -12.23 6.72 -9.37
C SER A 43 -10.95 6.82 -8.52
N GLU A 44 -10.07 5.83 -8.61
CA GLU A 44 -8.75 5.87 -7.93
C GLU A 44 -8.00 7.14 -8.33
N LYS A 45 -7.96 7.45 -9.63
CA LYS A 45 -7.31 8.64 -10.18
C LYS A 45 -7.89 9.97 -9.67
N GLN A 46 -9.20 10.04 -9.43
CA GLN A 46 -9.83 11.24 -8.88
C GLN A 46 -9.49 11.43 -7.41
N ARG A 47 -9.52 10.36 -6.60
CA ARG A 47 -9.05 10.42 -5.21
C ARG A 47 -7.61 10.93 -5.12
N GLU A 48 -6.75 10.50 -6.02
CA GLU A 48 -5.36 10.93 -6.08
C GLU A 48 -5.21 12.42 -6.36
N TRP A 49 -5.98 12.93 -7.33
CA TRP A 49 -6.00 14.35 -7.63
C TRP A 49 -6.55 15.18 -6.46
N HIS A 50 -7.60 14.70 -5.79
CA HIS A 50 -8.17 15.40 -4.64
C HIS A 50 -7.17 15.49 -3.48
N ASP A 51 -6.48 14.39 -3.18
CA ASP A 51 -5.46 14.32 -2.14
C ASP A 51 -4.28 15.24 -2.48
N PHE A 52 -3.78 15.20 -3.72
CA PHE A 52 -2.71 16.08 -4.17
C PHE A 52 -3.09 17.57 -4.09
N LEU A 53 -4.27 17.94 -4.58
CA LEU A 53 -4.76 19.33 -4.55
C LEU A 53 -4.92 19.82 -3.10
N SER A 54 -5.45 19.01 -2.21
CA SER A 54 -5.72 19.40 -0.81
C SER A 54 -4.50 19.36 0.09
N LYS A 55 -3.75 18.25 0.09
CA LYS A 55 -2.63 18.04 1.02
C LYS A 55 -1.33 18.65 0.51
N THR A 56 -1.07 18.61 -0.79
CA THR A 56 0.19 19.11 -1.36
C THR A 56 0.08 20.57 -1.79
N LEU A 57 -1.01 20.94 -2.47
CA LEU A 57 -1.19 22.31 -2.96
C LEU A 57 -2.01 23.20 -2.03
N GLY A 58 -2.51 22.67 -0.91
CA GLY A 58 -3.31 23.43 0.07
C GLY A 58 -4.63 23.97 -0.49
N SER A 59 -5.09 23.44 -1.63
CA SER A 59 -6.31 23.90 -2.30
C SER A 59 -7.53 23.20 -1.72
N LYS A 60 -8.62 23.93 -1.53
CA LYS A 60 -9.88 23.32 -1.12
C LYS A 60 -10.41 22.44 -2.26
N VAL A 61 -10.81 21.21 -1.93
CA VAL A 61 -11.47 20.30 -2.87
C VAL A 61 -12.77 19.85 -2.23
N GLU A 62 -13.88 20.03 -2.95
CA GLU A 62 -15.20 19.61 -2.52
C GLU A 62 -15.74 18.54 -3.47
N ILE A 63 -16.43 17.55 -2.92
CA ILE A 63 -17.16 16.57 -3.72
C ILE A 63 -18.61 17.05 -3.75
N PHE A 64 -19.06 17.54 -4.90
CA PHE A 64 -20.43 17.99 -5.08
C PHE A 64 -21.27 16.84 -5.60
N LEU A 65 -21.97 16.20 -4.68
CA LEU A 65 -22.70 14.99 -4.98
C LEU A 65 -24.17 15.27 -5.28
N ILE A 66 -24.60 14.88 -6.48
CA ILE A 66 -25.96 15.06 -6.95
C ILE A 66 -26.78 13.82 -6.55
N ASN A 67 -27.44 13.99 -5.40
CA ASN A 67 -28.54 13.23 -4.82
C ASN A 67 -28.25 11.80 -4.31
N HIS A 68 -27.80 11.72 -3.07
CA HIS A 68 -27.75 10.47 -2.30
C HIS A 68 -28.50 10.57 -0.98
N THR A 69 -29.13 9.47 -0.61
CA THR A 69 -29.71 9.26 0.72
C THR A 69 -28.61 9.16 1.79
N ASP A 70 -28.91 9.45 3.05
CA ASP A 70 -27.97 9.37 4.18
C ASP A 70 -27.27 8.00 4.30
N SER A 71 -27.95 6.92 3.91
CA SER A 71 -27.38 5.57 3.87
C SER A 71 -26.26 5.44 2.82
N GLN A 72 -26.43 6.09 1.67
CA GLN A 72 -25.44 6.11 0.59
C GLN A 72 -24.27 7.04 0.93
N ILE A 73 -24.52 8.16 1.61
CA ILE A 73 -23.48 9.04 2.16
C ILE A 73 -22.60 8.25 3.14
N LYS A 74 -23.20 7.59 4.14
CA LYS A 74 -22.48 6.72 5.10
C LYS A 74 -21.67 5.61 4.40
N LYS A 75 -22.18 5.08 3.29
CA LYS A 75 -21.50 4.03 2.51
C LYS A 75 -20.30 4.57 1.71
N ILE A 76 -20.40 5.78 1.16
CA ILE A 76 -19.32 6.46 0.43
C ILE A 76 -18.23 6.91 1.40
N GLU A 77 -18.62 7.47 2.55
CA GLU A 77 -17.72 7.78 3.65
C GLU A 77 -16.96 6.51 4.06
N ALA A 78 -17.66 5.41 4.35
CA ALA A 78 -17.03 4.14 4.72
C ALA A 78 -16.12 3.52 3.63
N LEU A 79 -16.33 3.85 2.35
CA LEU A 79 -15.47 3.38 1.25
C LEU A 79 -14.20 4.23 1.09
N ASN A 80 -14.23 5.49 1.53
CA ASN A 80 -13.10 6.41 1.44
C ASN A 80 -12.37 6.57 2.77
N THR A 81 -12.96 6.16 3.90
CA THR A 81 -12.27 6.03 5.19
C THR A 81 -11.30 4.86 5.13
N PRO A 82 -10.00 5.08 5.40
CA PRO A 82 -9.04 3.99 5.50
C PRO A 82 -9.55 2.93 6.46
N LYS A 83 -9.42 1.65 6.12
CA LYS A 83 -9.74 0.57 7.06
C LYS A 83 -8.76 0.66 8.22
N THR A 84 -9.19 1.28 9.30
CA THR A 84 -8.39 1.41 10.51
C THR A 84 -8.25 0.05 11.16
N LYS A 85 -7.02 -0.32 11.50
CA LYS A 85 -6.76 -1.47 12.35
C LYS A 85 -6.49 -0.99 13.76
N GLU A 86 -6.97 -1.73 14.73
CA GLU A 86 -6.68 -1.50 16.14
C GLU A 86 -5.57 -2.44 16.60
N ILE A 87 -4.61 -1.90 17.34
CA ILE A 87 -3.52 -2.64 17.96
C ILE A 87 -3.65 -2.49 19.45
N THR A 88 -3.67 -3.60 20.17
CA THR A 88 -3.48 -3.59 21.62
C THR A 88 -2.01 -3.75 21.93
N VAL A 89 -1.43 -2.79 22.63
CA VAL A 89 -0.08 -2.94 23.21
C VAL A 89 -0.24 -3.04 24.71
N SER A 90 0.38 -4.05 25.30
CA SER A 90 0.39 -4.24 26.75
C SER A 90 1.76 -4.70 27.24
N PHE A 91 2.05 -4.40 28.49
CA PHE A 91 3.26 -4.86 29.14
C PHE A 91 3.04 -5.08 30.64
N GLY A 92 3.73 -6.08 31.17
CA GLY A 92 3.80 -6.36 32.61
C GLY A 92 5.01 -5.69 33.26
N ASP A 93 5.49 -6.28 34.34
CA ASP A 93 6.64 -5.72 35.05
C ASP A 93 7.94 -5.77 34.23
N SER A 94 8.87 -4.85 34.52
CA SER A 94 10.14 -4.71 33.82
C SER A 94 11.19 -4.03 34.69
N SER A 95 12.45 -4.47 34.62
CA SER A 95 13.57 -3.80 35.31
C SER A 95 14.09 -2.55 34.56
N SER A 96 13.47 -2.19 33.42
CA SER A 96 13.93 -1.08 32.60
C SER A 96 13.73 0.28 33.29
N LYS A 97 14.72 1.17 33.16
CA LYS A 97 14.62 2.58 33.60
C LYS A 97 13.48 3.35 32.91
N LYS A 98 12.99 2.88 31.76
CA LYS A 98 11.87 3.48 31.01
C LYS A 98 10.48 3.07 31.53
N ARG A 99 10.41 2.23 32.57
CA ARG A 99 9.15 1.68 33.10
C ARG A 99 8.13 2.76 33.49
N GLU A 100 8.52 3.67 34.37
CA GLU A 100 7.62 4.72 34.85
C GLU A 100 7.14 5.63 33.71
N GLN A 101 8.02 5.91 32.74
CA GLN A 101 7.66 6.67 31.55
C GLN A 101 6.64 5.92 30.69
N ALA A 102 6.82 4.61 30.48
CA ALA A 102 5.88 3.79 29.72
C ALA A 102 4.50 3.70 30.41
N ILE A 103 4.47 3.58 31.74
CA ILE A 103 3.22 3.53 32.51
C ILE A 103 2.46 4.85 32.38
N ARG A 104 3.13 5.99 32.60
CA ARG A 104 2.52 7.31 32.46
C ARG A 104 1.97 7.53 31.06
N PHE A 105 2.78 7.25 30.04
CA PHE A 105 2.33 7.35 28.64
C PHE A 105 1.10 6.47 28.38
N MET A 106 1.07 5.24 28.91
CA MET A 106 -0.07 4.35 28.73
C MET A 106 -1.34 4.85 29.43
N GLN A 107 -1.20 5.43 30.62
CA GLN A 107 -2.31 6.00 31.41
C GLN A 107 -2.94 7.25 30.77
N GLU A 108 -2.19 7.97 29.93
CA GLU A 108 -2.69 9.12 29.18
C GLU A 108 -3.55 8.72 27.97
N GLN A 109 -3.58 7.45 27.59
CA GLN A 109 -4.38 6.99 26.45
C GLN A 109 -5.83 6.77 26.88
N GLU A 110 -6.78 7.19 26.04
CA GLU A 110 -8.22 7.05 26.32
C GLU A 110 -8.66 5.59 26.53
N SER A 111 -7.99 4.66 25.84
CA SER A 111 -8.28 3.23 25.87
C SER A 111 -7.47 2.46 26.91
N TYR A 112 -6.85 3.16 27.87
CA TYR A 112 -6.05 2.56 28.92
C TYR A 112 -6.82 1.51 29.73
N PHE A 113 -6.14 0.42 30.05
CA PHE A 113 -6.61 -0.58 30.99
C PHE A 113 -5.49 -1.12 31.88
N LEU A 114 -5.90 -1.59 33.06
CA LEU A 114 -5.06 -2.30 34.01
C LEU A 114 -5.69 -3.68 34.26
N ALA A 115 -4.91 -4.75 34.08
CA ALA A 115 -5.34 -6.12 34.36
C ALA A 115 -4.38 -6.80 35.34
N GLY A 116 -4.83 -7.87 35.98
CA GLY A 116 -4.02 -8.69 36.90
C GLY A 116 -4.02 -8.24 38.36
N LYS A 117 -3.47 -9.08 39.24
CA LYS A 117 -3.32 -8.83 40.69
C LYS A 117 -1.99 -8.10 40.96
N GLU A 118 -1.77 -7.60 42.18
CA GLU A 118 -0.66 -6.68 42.52
C GLU A 118 0.72 -7.05 41.94
N LYS A 119 1.11 -8.33 41.94
CA LYS A 119 2.42 -8.79 41.43
C LYS A 119 2.44 -9.14 39.93
N GLU A 120 1.29 -9.11 39.25
CA GLU A 120 1.11 -9.47 37.84
C GLU A 120 0.33 -8.37 37.09
N ARG A 121 0.53 -7.10 37.48
CA ARG A 121 -0.13 -5.97 36.83
C ARG A 121 0.30 -5.85 35.37
N ILE A 122 -0.68 -5.82 34.49
CA ILE A 122 -0.52 -5.62 33.04
C ILE A 122 -1.12 -4.25 32.70
N TYR A 123 -0.28 -3.38 32.17
CA TYR A 123 -0.67 -2.07 31.65
C TYR A 123 -0.89 -2.20 30.15
N GLY A 124 -2.01 -1.73 29.63
CA GLY A 124 -2.27 -1.78 28.20
C GLY A 124 -3.14 -0.63 27.71
N ALA A 125 -3.10 -0.41 26.40
CA ALA A 125 -4.01 0.47 25.69
C ALA A 125 -4.15 0.01 24.24
N LYS A 126 -5.19 0.53 23.58
CA LYS A 126 -5.48 0.33 22.17
C LYS A 126 -5.04 1.54 21.36
N PHE A 127 -4.41 1.28 20.22
CA PHE A 127 -3.91 2.27 19.28
C PHE A 127 -4.53 2.00 17.92
N VAL A 128 -5.06 3.03 17.28
CA VAL A 128 -5.59 2.92 15.92
C VAL A 128 -4.46 3.23 14.93
N ILE A 129 -4.31 2.42 13.89
CA ILE A 129 -3.32 2.72 12.83
C ILE A 129 -3.91 3.79 11.91
N THR A 130 -3.69 5.04 12.28
CA THR A 130 -4.02 6.24 11.49
C THR A 130 -2.76 7.08 11.30
N GLU A 131 -2.85 8.09 10.43
CA GLU A 131 -1.77 9.05 10.26
C GLU A 131 -1.50 9.85 11.56
N ASP A 132 -2.54 10.11 12.35
CA ASP A 132 -2.44 10.91 13.58
C ASP A 132 -1.90 10.10 14.79
N ASP A 133 -2.22 8.80 14.87
CA ASP A 133 -1.88 7.96 16.03
C ASP A 133 -0.64 7.10 15.84
N ILE A 134 -0.06 7.03 14.63
CA ILE A 134 1.10 6.19 14.37
C ILE A 134 2.31 6.52 15.26
N GLU A 135 2.54 7.80 15.57
CA GLU A 135 3.65 8.19 16.45
C GLU A 135 3.40 7.80 17.92
N LYS A 136 2.13 7.80 18.38
CA LYS A 136 1.80 7.29 19.73
C LYS A 136 2.13 5.80 19.83
N LEU A 137 1.74 5.03 18.81
CA LEU A 137 2.07 3.61 18.71
C LEU A 137 3.60 3.40 18.73
N TYR A 138 4.35 4.10 17.88
CA TYR A 138 5.81 3.96 17.84
C TYR A 138 6.47 4.38 19.15
N THR A 139 5.92 5.39 19.83
CA THR A 139 6.39 5.83 21.15
C THR A 139 6.33 4.70 22.16
N ILE A 140 5.17 4.06 22.33
CA ILE A 140 5.07 2.96 23.30
C ILE A 140 5.93 1.76 22.90
N LEU A 141 5.98 1.43 21.60
CA LEU A 141 6.84 0.34 21.10
C LEU A 141 8.33 0.61 21.37
N ASN A 142 8.76 1.88 21.39
CA ASN A 142 10.14 2.27 21.71
C ASN A 142 10.41 2.22 23.21
N LEU A 143 9.46 2.67 24.03
CA LEU A 143 9.58 2.65 25.50
C LEU A 143 9.68 1.22 26.03
N THR A 144 8.93 0.31 25.43
CA THR A 144 8.83 -1.10 25.82
C THR A 144 9.69 -2.04 24.96
N SER A 145 10.60 -1.48 24.15
CA SER A 145 11.48 -2.25 23.28
C SER A 145 12.37 -3.20 24.07
N GLY A 146 12.39 -4.49 23.67
CA GLY A 146 13.20 -5.53 24.30
C GLY A 146 12.63 -6.10 25.61
N TRP A 147 11.46 -5.65 26.05
CA TRP A 147 10.84 -6.19 27.26
C TRP A 147 10.19 -7.53 26.96
N LYS A 148 10.53 -8.57 27.74
CA LYS A 148 9.92 -9.91 27.60
C LYS A 148 8.41 -9.90 27.83
N THR A 149 7.93 -8.93 28.60
CA THR A 149 6.52 -8.77 28.96
C THR A 149 5.72 -7.95 27.95
N GLN A 150 6.36 -7.37 26.92
CA GLN A 150 5.66 -6.66 25.86
C GLN A 150 4.85 -7.67 25.04
N LYS A 151 3.55 -7.42 24.94
CA LYS A 151 2.61 -8.14 24.08
C LYS A 151 1.94 -7.14 23.13
N ILE A 152 1.95 -7.47 21.84
CA ILE A 152 1.34 -6.67 20.77
C ILE A 152 0.34 -7.57 20.08
N GLU A 153 -0.92 -7.15 20.06
CA GLU A 153 -2.03 -7.91 19.51
C GLU A 153 -2.74 -7.08 18.44
N ILE A 154 -2.97 -7.68 17.27
CA ILE A 154 -3.66 -7.06 16.13
C ILE A 154 -4.44 -8.15 15.40
N ASP A 155 -5.70 -7.88 15.05
CA ASP A 155 -6.59 -8.84 14.38
C ASP A 155 -6.67 -10.21 15.12
N GLY A 156 -6.53 -10.21 16.46
CA GLY A 156 -6.50 -11.43 17.30
C GLY A 156 -5.18 -12.21 17.28
N GLU A 157 -4.17 -11.75 16.53
CA GLU A 157 -2.84 -12.36 16.47
C GLU A 157 -1.86 -11.63 17.40
N ILE A 158 -1.08 -12.39 18.17
CA ILE A 158 0.09 -11.85 18.91
C ILE A 158 1.28 -11.80 17.96
N ILE A 159 1.90 -10.62 17.84
CA ILE A 159 2.98 -10.40 16.87
C ILE A 159 4.23 -9.78 17.50
N LYS A 160 5.36 -9.94 16.82
CA LYS A 160 6.62 -9.29 17.22
C LYS A 160 6.61 -7.82 16.81
N SER A 161 7.20 -6.97 17.67
CA SER A 161 7.40 -5.54 17.40
C SER A 161 8.12 -5.29 16.06
N THR A 162 9.11 -6.13 15.72
CA THR A 162 9.83 -6.05 14.44
C THR A 162 8.91 -6.25 13.23
N LYS A 163 8.01 -7.26 13.28
CA LYS A 163 7.05 -7.52 12.20
C LYS A 163 6.11 -6.33 12.01
N LEU A 164 5.57 -5.80 13.12
CA LEU A 164 4.69 -4.63 13.07
C LEU A 164 5.42 -3.40 12.49
N ARG A 165 6.61 -3.09 12.99
CA ARG A 165 7.42 -1.95 12.55
C ARG A 165 7.79 -2.03 11.09
N ASN A 166 8.16 -3.21 10.59
CA ASN A 166 8.49 -3.39 9.17
C ASN A 166 7.27 -3.14 8.27
N SER A 167 6.07 -3.54 8.74
CA SER A 167 4.82 -3.32 8.01
C SER A 167 4.41 -1.85 7.98
N LEU A 168 4.65 -1.11 9.07
CA LEU A 168 4.20 0.27 9.25
C LEU A 168 5.27 1.34 8.96
N TRP A 169 6.52 0.94 8.73
CA TRP A 169 7.63 1.89 8.54
C TRP A 169 7.34 2.91 7.44
N CYS A 170 6.91 2.42 6.28
CA CYS A 170 6.59 3.24 5.12
C CYS A 170 5.43 4.23 5.40
N LEU A 171 4.40 3.80 6.15
CA LEU A 171 3.31 4.70 6.56
C LEU A 171 3.84 5.80 7.50
N ARG A 172 4.69 5.45 8.46
CA ARG A 172 5.29 6.42 9.38
C ARG A 172 6.14 7.46 8.65
N GLU A 173 6.95 7.02 7.68
CA GLU A 173 7.76 7.94 6.87
C GLU A 173 6.90 8.85 5.99
N LYS A 174 5.81 8.33 5.39
CA LYS A 174 4.81 9.15 4.68
C LYS A 174 4.27 10.27 5.58
N VAL A 175 3.85 9.93 6.80
CA VAL A 175 3.29 10.88 7.77
C VAL A 175 4.29 11.97 8.14
N LYS A 176 5.53 11.59 8.46
CA LYS A 176 6.59 12.56 8.80
C LYS A 176 6.88 13.55 7.67
N GLN A 177 6.78 13.10 6.42
CA GLN A 177 7.02 13.92 5.24
C GLN A 177 5.80 14.76 4.84
N GLY A 178 4.64 14.57 5.48
CA GLY A 178 3.37 15.16 5.03
C GLY A 178 3.00 14.73 3.61
N ALA A 179 3.43 13.55 3.18
CA ALA A 179 3.32 13.12 1.79
C ALA A 179 1.91 12.62 1.44
N SER A 180 1.50 12.85 0.19
CA SER A 180 0.23 12.37 -0.38
C SER A 180 0.22 10.84 -0.56
N LEU A 181 -0.93 10.27 -0.95
CA LEU A 181 -1.07 8.86 -1.31
C LEU A 181 -0.20 8.45 -2.51
N ASP A 182 0.31 9.40 -3.31
CA ASP A 182 1.27 9.11 -4.38
C ASP A 182 2.57 8.52 -3.85
N TYR A 183 2.91 8.82 -2.59
CA TYR A 183 4.04 8.21 -1.91
C TYR A 183 3.98 6.68 -1.98
N CYS A 184 2.78 6.11 -1.81
CA CYS A 184 2.54 4.65 -1.87
C CYS A 184 2.65 4.09 -3.29
N LYS A 185 2.48 4.92 -4.33
CA LYS A 185 2.57 4.47 -5.73
C LYS A 185 3.96 4.60 -6.34
N ARG A 186 4.95 5.01 -5.56
CA ARG A 186 6.33 5.10 -6.01
C ARG A 186 7.17 4.05 -5.33
N ARG A 187 8.12 3.46 -6.06
CA ARG A 187 9.07 2.50 -5.51
C ARG A 187 9.98 3.19 -4.49
N GLU A 188 10.42 2.42 -3.50
CA GLU A 188 11.28 2.96 -2.45
C GLU A 188 12.62 3.47 -2.99
N TYR A 189 13.27 2.69 -3.85
CA TYR A 189 14.67 2.88 -4.27
C TYR A 189 14.88 3.96 -5.33
N ASP A 190 14.00 4.05 -6.33
CA ASP A 190 14.18 4.94 -7.48
C ASP A 190 13.01 5.90 -7.71
N ASN A 191 12.00 5.85 -6.83
CA ASN A 191 10.83 6.70 -6.87
C ASN A 191 10.01 6.62 -8.17
N LYS A 192 10.21 5.60 -9.00
CA LYS A 192 9.39 5.36 -10.20
C LYS A 192 8.01 4.84 -9.81
N PRO A 193 6.97 5.02 -10.64
CA PRO A 193 5.65 4.44 -10.42
C PRO A 193 5.72 2.91 -10.24
N ASN A 194 4.94 2.36 -9.30
CA ASN A 194 4.78 0.92 -9.10
C ASN A 194 3.36 0.46 -9.48
N LYS A 195 3.24 -0.78 -9.97
CA LYS A 195 1.95 -1.37 -10.37
C LYS A 195 1.08 -1.77 -9.16
N PHE A 196 1.68 -1.88 -7.97
CA PHE A 196 1.08 -2.47 -6.77
C PHE A 196 0.22 -1.50 -5.95
N GLY A 197 0.43 -0.19 -6.10
CA GLY A 197 -0.13 0.82 -5.21
C GLY A 197 0.44 0.79 -3.78
N CYS A 198 1.60 0.15 -3.56
CA CYS A 198 2.26 0.07 -2.27
C CYS A 198 3.78 0.18 -2.42
N ARG A 199 4.37 1.20 -1.77
CA ARG A 199 5.81 1.51 -1.86
C ARG A 199 6.71 0.43 -1.25
N ASN A 200 6.18 -0.30 -0.27
CA ASN A 200 6.88 -1.35 0.48
C ASN A 200 6.52 -2.77 0.00
N PHE A 201 5.71 -2.89 -1.06
CA PHE A 201 5.45 -4.17 -1.72
C PHE A 201 6.32 -4.26 -2.96
N TYR A 202 7.04 -5.37 -3.14
CA TYR A 202 7.93 -5.56 -4.27
C TYR A 202 7.87 -7.00 -4.74
N LEU A 203 7.61 -7.19 -6.03
CA LEU A 203 7.79 -8.46 -6.72
C LEU A 203 8.42 -8.17 -8.07
N HIS A 204 9.68 -8.56 -8.23
CA HIS A 204 10.51 -8.23 -9.39
C HIS A 204 9.83 -8.66 -10.69
N GLU A 205 9.28 -9.87 -10.69
CA GLU A 205 8.70 -10.55 -11.85
C GLU A 205 7.44 -9.84 -12.36
N LEU A 206 6.62 -9.28 -11.46
CA LEU A 206 5.46 -8.47 -11.84
C LEU A 206 5.82 -7.06 -12.31
N GLU A 207 6.92 -6.49 -11.79
CA GLU A 207 7.37 -5.16 -12.22
C GLU A 207 8.01 -5.19 -13.59
N ASN A 208 8.92 -6.15 -13.82
CA ASN A 208 9.77 -6.20 -15.01
C ASN A 208 9.34 -7.26 -16.03
N GLU A 209 8.34 -8.08 -15.71
CA GLU A 209 7.80 -9.14 -16.59
C GLU A 209 8.83 -10.22 -16.94
N GLU A 210 9.80 -10.43 -16.05
CA GLU A 210 10.81 -11.49 -16.14
C GLU A 210 10.45 -12.65 -15.21
N TRP A 211 10.18 -13.85 -15.73
CA TRP A 211 9.58 -14.94 -14.96
C TRP A 211 10.45 -16.20 -14.82
N GLN A 212 11.76 -16.08 -15.04
CA GLN A 212 12.72 -17.19 -15.17
C GLN A 212 12.63 -18.22 -14.02
N ASP A 213 12.30 -17.79 -12.81
CA ASP A 213 12.23 -18.65 -11.62
C ASP A 213 10.84 -19.21 -11.31
N TYR A 214 9.80 -18.88 -12.08
CA TYR A 214 8.39 -19.15 -11.74
C TYR A 214 7.65 -19.95 -12.81
N GLY A 215 8.35 -20.93 -13.39
CA GLY A 215 7.79 -21.78 -14.42
C GLY A 215 8.86 -22.63 -15.10
N TYR A 216 8.52 -23.18 -16.26
CA TYR A 216 9.42 -23.96 -17.08
C TYR A 216 9.02 -23.89 -18.56
N VAL A 217 9.95 -24.18 -19.46
CA VAL A 217 9.66 -24.31 -20.90
C VAL A 217 9.20 -25.74 -21.21
N ASP A 218 8.00 -25.89 -21.78
CA ASP A 218 7.59 -27.11 -22.49
C ASP A 218 8.38 -27.17 -23.81
N THR A 219 9.44 -27.97 -23.85
CA THR A 219 10.36 -28.05 -24.98
C THR A 219 9.75 -28.71 -26.22
N VAL A 220 8.63 -29.43 -26.09
CA VAL A 220 7.93 -30.04 -27.22
C VAL A 220 7.12 -28.97 -27.97
N LYS A 221 6.46 -28.07 -27.23
CA LYS A 221 5.60 -27.02 -27.82
C LYS A 221 6.35 -25.71 -28.04
N GLY A 222 7.39 -25.46 -27.26
CA GLY A 222 8.08 -24.17 -27.17
C GLY A 222 7.30 -23.15 -26.33
N GLU A 223 6.47 -23.61 -25.40
CA GLU A 223 5.62 -22.77 -24.54
C GLU A 223 6.26 -22.60 -23.16
N TRP A 224 6.20 -21.40 -22.59
CA TRP A 224 6.49 -21.19 -21.18
C TRP A 224 5.25 -21.53 -20.34
N ILE A 225 5.40 -22.37 -19.31
CA ILE A 225 4.33 -22.76 -18.39
C ILE A 225 4.60 -22.17 -17.01
N PHE A 226 3.65 -21.39 -16.47
CA PHE A 226 3.81 -20.73 -15.18
C PHE A 226 3.54 -21.67 -14.01
N ASP A 227 4.40 -21.62 -12.99
CA ASP A 227 4.15 -22.24 -11.68
C ASP A 227 3.34 -21.28 -10.79
N HIS A 228 2.02 -21.27 -11.02
CA HIS A 228 1.08 -20.47 -10.23
C HIS A 228 1.14 -20.77 -8.73
N LYS A 229 1.55 -21.98 -8.31
CA LYS A 229 1.67 -22.31 -6.89
C LYS A 229 2.84 -21.53 -6.28
N LYS A 230 4.02 -21.62 -6.88
CA LYS A 230 5.22 -20.89 -6.42
C LYS A 230 5.01 -19.38 -6.43
N ILE A 231 4.34 -18.86 -7.46
CA ILE A 231 3.97 -17.44 -7.56
C ILE A 231 3.11 -17.04 -6.35
N ASN A 232 2.02 -17.76 -6.08
CA ASN A 232 1.13 -17.46 -4.96
C ASN A 232 1.83 -17.54 -3.60
N GLU A 233 2.73 -18.50 -3.40
CA GLU A 233 3.54 -18.61 -2.17
C GLU A 233 4.37 -17.34 -1.96
N LYS A 234 5.10 -16.89 -3.00
CA LYS A 234 5.89 -15.65 -2.93
C LYS A 234 5.02 -14.41 -2.66
N ILE A 235 3.86 -14.31 -3.29
CA ILE A 235 2.94 -13.18 -3.09
C ILE A 235 2.42 -13.12 -1.66
N GLU A 236 2.05 -14.26 -1.06
CA GLU A 236 1.56 -14.28 0.32
C GLU A 236 2.68 -13.94 1.32
N GLU A 237 3.95 -14.25 1.03
CA GLU A 237 5.10 -13.74 1.79
C GLU A 237 5.19 -12.21 1.76
N GLU A 238 5.10 -11.61 0.57
CA GLU A 238 5.15 -10.15 0.41
C GLU A 238 3.92 -9.46 1.01
N ILE A 239 2.71 -10.03 0.86
CA ILE A 239 1.49 -9.56 1.53
C ILE A 239 1.70 -9.59 3.05
N SER A 240 2.24 -10.66 3.61
CA SER A 240 2.47 -10.82 5.05
C SER A 240 3.39 -9.74 5.63
N ARG A 241 4.35 -9.22 4.83
CA ARG A 241 5.20 -8.09 5.24
C ARG A 241 4.42 -6.79 5.42
N VAL A 242 3.45 -6.52 4.55
CA VAL A 242 2.75 -5.20 4.50
C VAL A 242 1.31 -5.24 5.02
N LYS A 243 0.81 -6.42 5.45
CA LYS A 243 -0.62 -6.64 5.81
C LYS A 243 -1.17 -5.80 6.97
N TYR A 244 -0.32 -5.15 7.77
CA TYR A 244 -0.79 -4.29 8.86
C TYR A 244 -0.96 -2.83 8.45
N CYS A 245 -0.44 -2.43 7.28
CA CYS A 245 -0.66 -1.09 6.76
C CYS A 245 -2.13 -0.89 6.34
N PRO A 246 -2.85 0.12 6.88
CA PRO A 246 -4.25 0.41 6.53
C PRO A 246 -4.44 0.88 5.08
N LEU A 247 -3.36 1.35 4.43
CA LEU A 247 -3.37 1.81 3.04
C LEU A 247 -3.11 0.67 2.03
N PHE A 248 -2.77 -0.53 2.49
CA PHE A 248 -2.44 -1.64 1.60
C PHE A 248 -3.70 -2.32 1.03
N ASP A 249 -3.84 -2.32 -0.29
CA ASP A 249 -4.94 -2.98 -1.00
C ASP A 249 -4.54 -4.39 -1.46
N VAL A 250 -4.77 -5.37 -0.59
CA VAL A 250 -4.58 -6.80 -0.90
C VAL A 250 -5.39 -7.27 -2.11
N LYS A 251 -6.55 -6.65 -2.40
CA LYS A 251 -7.39 -7.03 -3.54
C LYS A 251 -6.77 -6.58 -4.85
N LYS A 252 -6.07 -5.43 -4.88
CA LYS A 252 -5.31 -4.99 -6.05
C LYS A 252 -4.24 -6.01 -6.41
N ILE A 253 -3.45 -6.45 -5.42
CA ILE A 253 -2.43 -7.48 -5.63
C ILE A 253 -3.05 -8.77 -6.17
N ARG A 254 -4.10 -9.28 -5.52
CA ARG A 254 -4.79 -10.51 -5.97
C ARG A 254 -5.41 -10.41 -7.36
N ARG A 255 -5.70 -9.21 -7.88
CA ARG A 255 -6.15 -9.02 -9.26
C ARG A 255 -4.99 -9.14 -10.24
N LEU A 256 -3.89 -8.44 -10.00
CA LEU A 256 -2.67 -8.51 -10.82
C LEU A 256 -2.19 -9.96 -11.00
N VAL A 257 -2.27 -10.74 -9.93
CA VAL A 257 -1.82 -12.14 -9.93
C VAL A 257 -2.74 -13.03 -10.77
N LYS A 258 -4.04 -12.75 -10.79
CA LYS A 258 -5.00 -13.48 -11.61
C LYS A 258 -4.85 -13.19 -13.10
N GLU A 259 -4.21 -12.08 -13.46
CA GLU A 259 -3.93 -11.69 -14.84
C GLU A 259 -2.72 -12.47 -15.43
N ILE A 260 -1.93 -13.14 -14.58
CA ILE A 260 -0.83 -14.00 -15.03
C ILE A 260 -1.41 -15.20 -15.79
N PRO A 261 -1.02 -15.43 -17.06
CA PRO A 261 -1.56 -16.53 -17.85
C PRO A 261 -1.05 -17.88 -17.32
N GLN A 262 -1.72 -18.97 -17.72
CA GLN A 262 -1.22 -20.33 -17.41
C GLN A 262 0.04 -20.67 -18.23
N LYS A 263 0.12 -20.14 -19.44
CA LYS A 263 1.22 -20.35 -20.36
C LYS A 263 1.36 -19.18 -21.33
N ILE A 264 2.52 -19.09 -21.95
CA ILE A 264 2.84 -18.14 -23.02
C ILE A 264 3.49 -18.91 -24.17
N ASP A 265 3.07 -18.62 -25.40
CA ASP A 265 3.71 -19.13 -26.62
C ASP A 265 4.35 -17.95 -27.35
N PRO A 266 5.68 -17.77 -27.30
CA PRO A 266 6.36 -16.66 -27.98
C PRO A 266 6.12 -16.61 -29.50
N LYS A 267 5.64 -17.70 -30.11
CA LYS A 267 5.25 -17.71 -31.53
C LYS A 267 3.95 -16.94 -31.80
N ILE A 268 3.09 -16.83 -30.79
CA ILE A 268 1.80 -16.15 -30.81
C ILE A 268 1.91 -14.82 -30.05
N ASP A 269 2.48 -14.86 -28.86
CA ASP A 269 2.68 -13.76 -27.92
C ASP A 269 3.99 -13.01 -28.25
N LYS A 270 3.96 -12.18 -29.29
CA LYS A 270 5.17 -11.55 -29.88
C LYS A 270 5.96 -10.63 -28.96
N ASP A 271 5.33 -10.16 -27.88
CA ASP A 271 6.00 -9.33 -26.87
C ASP A 271 6.85 -10.16 -25.89
N TRP A 272 6.79 -11.49 -26.00
CA TRP A 272 7.49 -12.43 -25.14
C TRP A 272 8.65 -13.14 -25.85
N GLY A 273 9.66 -13.48 -25.05
CA GLY A 273 10.81 -14.28 -25.48
C GLY A 273 11.18 -15.31 -24.42
N LEU A 274 11.96 -16.31 -24.82
CA LEU A 274 12.56 -17.28 -23.90
C LEU A 274 13.97 -16.84 -23.52
N ILE A 275 14.35 -17.05 -22.28
CA ILE A 275 15.71 -16.75 -21.81
C ILE A 275 16.45 -18.07 -21.65
N SER A 276 17.55 -18.24 -22.38
CA SER A 276 18.40 -19.43 -22.27
C SER A 276 19.37 -19.31 -21.10
N ASN A 277 20.00 -20.43 -20.73
CA ASN A 277 20.92 -20.50 -19.58
C ASN A 277 22.17 -19.61 -19.72
N ASP A 278 22.51 -19.19 -20.94
CA ASP A 278 23.58 -18.22 -21.24
C ASP A 278 23.06 -16.76 -21.28
N TYR A 279 21.85 -16.52 -20.76
CA TYR A 279 21.19 -15.21 -20.66
C TYR A 279 20.89 -14.53 -22.00
N LYS A 280 20.87 -15.29 -23.10
CA LYS A 280 20.34 -14.80 -24.37
C LYS A 280 18.82 -14.83 -24.34
N THR A 281 18.20 -13.78 -24.85
CA THR A 281 16.75 -13.75 -25.07
C THR A 281 16.44 -14.14 -26.51
N TRP A 282 15.54 -15.09 -26.67
CA TRP A 282 15.13 -15.69 -27.93
C TRP A 282 13.69 -15.28 -28.24
N PHE A 283 13.48 -14.69 -29.41
CA PHE A 283 12.18 -14.23 -29.88
C PHE A 283 11.81 -14.96 -31.17
N TRP A 284 10.51 -15.16 -31.38
CA TRP A 284 10.03 -15.74 -32.63
C TRP A 284 9.71 -14.65 -33.65
N HIS A 285 10.36 -14.71 -34.81
CA HIS A 285 10.17 -13.74 -35.89
C HIS A 285 10.28 -14.42 -37.25
N GLU A 286 9.37 -14.13 -38.19
CA GLU A 286 9.42 -14.66 -39.56
C GLU A 286 9.65 -16.17 -39.66
N ASN A 287 8.96 -16.95 -38.81
CA ASN A 287 9.08 -18.41 -38.74
C ASN A 287 10.47 -18.95 -38.33
N ARG A 288 11.27 -18.16 -37.62
CA ARG A 288 12.54 -18.57 -37.02
C ARG A 288 12.71 -17.97 -35.63
N TRP A 289 13.56 -18.62 -34.83
CA TRP A 289 14.05 -18.03 -33.58
C TRP A 289 15.20 -17.08 -33.90
N LEU A 290 15.19 -15.91 -33.26
CA LEU A 290 16.28 -14.93 -33.29
C LEU A 290 16.71 -14.65 -31.86
N ASP A 291 18.01 -14.64 -31.62
CA ASP A 291 18.54 -14.11 -30.35
C ASP A 291 18.64 -12.57 -30.38
N THR A 292 18.99 -11.96 -29.23
CA THR A 292 19.21 -10.51 -29.11
C THR A 292 20.29 -9.94 -30.04
N PHE A 293 21.10 -10.79 -30.69
CA PHE A 293 22.14 -10.43 -31.65
C PHE A 293 21.73 -10.74 -33.11
N GLY A 294 20.51 -11.22 -33.34
CA GLY A 294 19.97 -11.52 -34.67
C GLY A 294 20.53 -12.80 -35.30
N ALA A 295 21.14 -13.67 -34.50
CA ALA A 295 21.61 -14.99 -34.93
C ALA A 295 20.50 -16.04 -34.87
#